data_AF-A0A2V6PSQ4-F1
#
_entry.id   AF-A0A2V6PSQ4-F1
#
_cell.length_a   1.000
_cell.length_b   1.000
_cell.length_c   1.000
_cell.angle_alpha   90.00
_cell.angle_beta   90.00
_cell.angle_gamma   90.00
#
_symmetry.space_group_name_H-M   'P 1'
#
loop_
_entity.id
_entity.type
_entity.pdbx_description
1 polymer ?
#
loop_
_entity_poly.entity_id
_entity_poly.type
_entity_poly.pdbx_seq_one_letter_code
_entity_poly.pdbx_strand_id
1 'polypeptide(L)'
;MRRAARLGDGWQPLGLTPEALQQGIATLREELQACGRTDAQVPVSIAMSLAPATPRRFALGIEPAEIIRNATAFAKLGVATLVISANTSDPAEARAAMQMVAREVLPATG
;
A
#
# COMPACT_ATOMS: atom_id res chain seq x y z
N MET A 1 -15.52 3.33 1.91
CA MET A 1 -15.37 4.80 1.91
C MET A 1 -16.13 5.51 3.04
N ARG A 2 -17.41 5.18 3.29
CA ARG A 2 -18.30 5.88 4.25
C ARG A 2 -17.85 5.96 5.74
N ARG A 3 -16.88 5.15 6.20
CA ARG A 3 -16.34 5.16 7.58
C ARG A 3 -15.12 6.07 7.74
N ALA A 4 -14.23 6.13 6.75
CA ALA A 4 -13.08 7.05 6.71
C ALA A 4 -13.55 8.53 6.70
N ALA A 5 -14.64 8.81 5.96
CA ALA A 5 -15.29 10.12 5.91
C ALA A 5 -15.96 10.53 7.24
N ARG A 6 -16.35 9.58 8.11
CA ARG A 6 -17.13 9.85 9.33
C ARG A 6 -16.29 10.07 10.59
N LEU A 7 -15.04 9.60 10.61
CA LEU A 7 -14.20 9.58 11.83
C LEU A 7 -12.79 10.18 11.64
N GLY A 8 -12.26 10.26 10.41
CA GLY A 8 -10.90 10.77 10.18
C GLY A 8 -9.76 9.75 10.36
N ASP A 9 -10.07 8.45 10.45
CA ASP A 9 -9.13 7.39 10.88
C ASP A 9 -8.29 6.72 9.77
N GLY A 10 -8.11 7.37 8.62
CA GLY A 10 -7.30 6.84 7.52
C GLY A 10 -8.05 5.94 6.52
N TRP A 11 -7.44 5.75 5.35
CA TRP A 11 -7.94 4.90 4.27
C TRP A 11 -6.97 3.76 4.00
N GLN A 12 -7.45 2.51 4.03
CA GLN A 12 -6.66 1.30 3.77
C GLN A 12 -7.26 0.46 2.63
N PRO A 13 -6.94 0.74 1.36
CA PRO A 13 -7.20 -0.18 0.25
C PRO A 13 -6.34 -1.45 0.31
N LEU A 14 -6.76 -2.46 -0.46
CA LEU A 14 -6.07 -3.74 -0.59
C LEU A 14 -5.79 -4.01 -2.07
N GLY A 15 -4.52 -4.27 -2.42
CA GLY A 15 -4.15 -4.81 -3.73
C GLY A 15 -4.44 -3.91 -4.94
N LEU A 16 -4.53 -2.59 -4.74
CA LEU A 16 -4.64 -1.62 -5.83
C LEU A 16 -3.28 -1.43 -6.52
N THR A 17 -3.31 -1.10 -7.81
CA THR A 17 -2.11 -0.59 -8.50
C THR A 17 -1.79 0.83 -7.99
N PRO A 18 -0.55 1.32 -8.18
CA PRO A 18 -0.22 2.71 -7.89
C PRO A 18 -1.14 3.73 -8.58
N GLU A 19 -1.50 3.49 -9.83
CA GLU A 19 -2.38 4.37 -10.62
C GLU A 19 -3.81 4.38 -10.05
N ALA A 20 -4.35 3.20 -9.74
CA ALA A 20 -5.67 3.08 -9.13
C ALA A 20 -5.70 3.71 -7.73
N LEU A 21 -4.61 3.58 -6.97
CA LEU A 21 -4.47 4.24 -5.67
C LEU A 21 -4.46 5.77 -5.85
N GLN A 22 -3.68 6.30 -6.79
CA GLN A 22 -3.60 7.72 -7.07
C GLN A 22 -4.97 8.32 -7.42
N GLN A 23 -5.75 7.63 -8.24
CA GLN A 23 -7.12 8.01 -8.56
C GLN A 23 -8.01 8.02 -7.31
N GLY A 24 -7.93 6.99 -6.47
CA GLY A 24 -8.68 6.94 -5.21
C GLY A 24 -8.28 8.03 -4.21
N ILE A 25 -6.99 8.41 -4.15
CA ILE A 25 -6.52 9.55 -3.34
C ILE A 25 -7.13 10.86 -3.86
N ALA A 26 -7.21 11.05 -5.17
CA ALA A 26 -7.84 12.23 -5.76
C ALA A 26 -9.33 12.31 -5.40
N THR A 27 -10.08 11.21 -5.56
CA THR A 27 -11.49 11.15 -5.16
C THR A 27 -11.68 11.42 -3.67
N LEU A 28 -10.82 10.86 -2.81
CA LEU A 28 -10.86 11.14 -1.36
C LEU A 28 -10.68 12.63 -1.07
N ARG A 29 -9.77 13.31 -1.76
CA ARG A 29 -9.55 14.76 -1.60
C ARG A 29 -10.76 15.57 -2.04
N GLU A 30 -11.38 15.21 -3.16
CA GLU A 30 -12.61 15.86 -3.64
C GLU A 30 -13.76 15.69 -2.63
N GLU A 31 -13.93 14.50 -2.06
CA GLU A 31 -14.94 14.25 -1.01
C GLU A 31 -14.67 15.08 0.25
N LEU A 32 -13.41 15.19 0.68
CA LEU A 32 -13.02 16.03 1.82
C LEU A 32 -13.32 17.51 1.57
N GLN A 33 -13.01 18.02 0.37
CA GLN A 33 -13.32 19.39 -0.04
C GLN A 33 -14.83 19.65 -0.04
N ALA A 34 -15.62 18.75 -0.60
CA ALA A 34 -17.08 18.86 -0.62
C ALA A 34 -17.68 18.87 0.80
N CYS A 35 -17.03 18.22 1.77
CA CYS A 35 -17.40 18.24 3.18
C CYS A 35 -16.79 19.41 3.97
N GLY A 36 -16.11 20.37 3.33
CA GLY A 36 -15.47 21.51 4.00
C GLY A 36 -14.23 21.17 4.82
N ARG A 37 -13.61 20.01 4.58
CA ARG A 37 -12.43 19.47 5.29
C ARG A 37 -11.15 19.56 4.44
N THR A 38 -10.90 20.71 3.85
CA THR A 38 -9.78 20.91 2.89
C THR A 38 -8.40 20.65 3.50
N ASP A 39 -8.21 20.91 4.79
CA ASP A 39 -6.94 20.73 5.51
C ASP A 39 -6.82 19.38 6.23
N ALA A 40 -7.80 18.48 6.08
CA ALA A 40 -7.74 17.18 6.75
C ALA A 40 -6.66 16.29 6.13
N GLN A 41 -5.59 16.03 6.90
CA GLN A 41 -4.64 14.99 6.57
C GLN A 41 -5.25 13.62 6.86
N VAL A 42 -5.63 12.90 5.81
CA VAL A 42 -6.10 11.51 5.93
C VAL A 42 -4.93 10.60 5.59
N PRO A 43 -4.32 9.90 6.58
CA PRO A 43 -3.24 8.97 6.30
C PRO A 43 -3.75 7.83 5.40
N VAL A 44 -3.02 7.58 4.32
CA VAL A 44 -3.30 6.47 3.41
C VAL A 44 -2.35 5.33 3.74
N SER A 45 -2.91 4.15 3.96
CA SER A 45 -2.16 2.90 4.09
C SER A 45 -2.57 1.96 2.97
N ILE A 46 -1.73 1.04 2.54
CA ILE A 46 -2.12 0.02 1.56
C ILE A 46 -1.61 -1.34 1.99
N ALA A 47 -2.50 -2.34 1.93
CA ALA A 47 -2.14 -3.73 2.16
C ALA A 47 -1.80 -4.42 0.84
N MET A 48 -0.64 -5.09 0.82
CA MET A 48 -0.09 -5.77 -0.32
C MET A 48 0.45 -7.15 0.06
N SER A 49 0.58 -8.01 -0.94
CA SER A 49 1.12 -9.36 -0.79
C SER A 49 2.43 -9.50 -1.57
N LEU A 50 3.36 -10.27 -1.01
CA LEU A 50 4.51 -10.80 -1.72
C LEU A 50 4.04 -11.99 -2.55
N ALA A 51 3.74 -11.72 -3.81
CA ALA A 51 3.20 -12.69 -4.74
C ALA A 51 3.45 -12.19 -6.18
N PRO A 52 3.40 -13.07 -7.18
CA PRO A 52 3.34 -12.65 -8.57
C PRO A 52 2.10 -11.77 -8.80
N ALA A 53 2.26 -10.69 -9.54
CA ALA A 53 1.11 -9.91 -9.99
C ALA A 53 0.23 -10.77 -10.91
N THR A 54 -1.09 -10.62 -10.77
CA THR A 54 -2.07 -11.25 -11.65
C THR A 54 -2.94 -10.19 -12.30
N PRO A 55 -3.61 -10.45 -13.43
CA PRO A 55 -4.54 -9.50 -14.04
C PRO A 55 -5.65 -9.02 -13.10
N ARG A 56 -5.96 -9.81 -12.05
CA ARG A 56 -7.06 -9.55 -11.11
C ARG A 56 -6.61 -8.88 -9.81
N ARG A 57 -5.33 -8.98 -9.46
CA ARG A 57 -4.81 -8.48 -8.17
C ARG A 57 -3.36 -8.04 -8.34
N PHE A 58 -3.11 -6.78 -8.01
CA PHE A 58 -1.75 -6.25 -7.91
C PHE A 58 -1.06 -6.80 -6.67
N ALA A 59 0.23 -7.08 -6.78
CA ALA A 59 1.08 -7.60 -5.72
C ALA A 59 2.44 -6.90 -5.80
N LEU A 60 3.24 -6.98 -4.74
CA LEU A 60 4.57 -6.35 -4.74
C LEU A 60 5.58 -7.09 -5.61
N GLY A 61 5.32 -8.34 -5.96
CA GLY A 61 6.28 -9.22 -6.62
C GLY A 61 6.87 -10.24 -5.66
N ILE A 62 7.77 -11.05 -6.20
CA ILE A 62 8.56 -12.05 -5.46
C ILE A 62 10.06 -11.74 -5.48
N GLU A 63 10.52 -10.99 -6.48
CA GLU A 63 11.91 -10.60 -6.63
C GLU A 63 12.20 -9.29 -5.87
N PRO A 64 13.32 -9.18 -5.12
CA PRO A 64 13.63 -7.98 -4.34
C PRO A 64 13.59 -6.69 -5.15
N ALA A 65 14.18 -6.70 -6.35
CA ALA A 65 14.18 -5.53 -7.23
C ALA A 65 12.76 -5.12 -7.68
N GLU A 66 11.86 -6.07 -7.88
CA GLU A 66 10.46 -5.79 -8.21
C GLU A 66 9.73 -5.19 -7.02
N ILE A 67 9.92 -5.78 -5.84
CA ILE A 67 9.32 -5.32 -4.58
C ILE A 67 9.76 -3.90 -4.27
N ILE A 68 11.05 -3.58 -4.42
CA ILE A 68 11.60 -2.23 -4.21
C ILE A 68 10.95 -1.23 -5.18
N ARG A 69 10.84 -1.56 -6.47
CA ARG A 69 10.22 -0.68 -7.47
C ARG A 69 8.77 -0.38 -7.10
N ASN A 70 8.00 -1.41 -6.76
CA ASN A 70 6.58 -1.27 -6.45
C ASN A 70 6.37 -0.56 -5.11
N ALA A 71 7.13 -0.88 -4.07
CA ALA A 71 7.09 -0.18 -2.78
C ALA A 71 7.45 1.30 -2.91
N THR A 72 8.48 1.62 -3.70
CA THR A 72 8.87 3.00 -3.99
C THR A 72 7.77 3.77 -4.74
N ALA A 73 7.04 3.10 -5.65
CA ALA A 73 5.92 3.72 -6.34
C ALA A 73 4.82 4.15 -5.36
N PHE A 74 4.49 3.31 -4.37
CA PHE A 74 3.53 3.69 -3.32
C PHE A 74 4.06 4.80 -2.40
N ALA A 75 5.34 4.77 -2.03
CA ALA A 75 5.96 5.82 -1.22
C ALA A 75 5.87 7.20 -1.90
N LYS A 76 6.11 7.26 -3.22
CA LYS A 76 5.97 8.49 -4.03
C LYS A 76 4.55 9.06 -4.06
N LEU A 77 3.53 8.25 -3.80
CA LEU A 77 2.14 8.69 -3.72
C LEU A 77 1.77 9.28 -2.34
N GLY A 78 2.71 9.29 -1.39
CA GLY A 78 2.46 9.76 -0.02
C GLY A 78 1.73 8.72 0.85
N VAL A 79 1.83 7.44 0.50
CA VAL A 79 1.36 6.35 1.37
C VAL A 79 2.16 6.37 2.67
N ALA A 80 1.46 6.54 3.79
CA ALA A 80 2.06 6.60 5.11
C ALA A 80 2.47 5.21 5.63
N THR A 81 1.80 4.15 5.19
CA THR A 81 2.08 2.79 5.67
C THR A 81 1.82 1.75 4.57
N LEU A 82 2.84 0.95 4.25
CA LEU A 82 2.73 -0.22 3.39
C LEU A 82 2.70 -1.49 4.25
N VAL A 83 1.56 -2.18 4.27
CA VAL A 83 1.39 -3.44 5.01
C VAL A 83 1.71 -4.60 4.07
N ILE A 84 2.68 -5.43 4.43
CA ILE A 84 3.18 -6.53 3.59
C ILE A 84 2.79 -7.88 4.20
N SER A 85 2.29 -8.80 3.36
CA SER A 85 1.94 -10.18 3.72
C SER A 85 2.72 -11.18 2.86
N ALA A 86 3.27 -12.25 3.47
CA ALA A 86 4.07 -13.26 2.77
C ALA A 86 3.26 -14.19 1.85
N ASN A 87 1.92 -14.14 1.90
CA ASN A 87 1.01 -14.93 1.06
C ASN A 87 1.28 -16.45 1.06
N THR A 88 1.69 -16.99 2.20
CA THR A 88 1.91 -18.43 2.45
C THR A 88 1.38 -18.80 3.84
N SER A 89 0.99 -20.06 4.01
CA SER A 89 0.65 -20.65 5.31
C SER A 89 1.83 -21.35 5.98
N ASP A 90 2.96 -21.53 5.28
CA ASP A 90 4.17 -22.11 5.85
C ASP A 90 4.94 -21.05 6.66
N PRO A 91 5.13 -21.25 7.98
CA PRO A 91 5.87 -20.31 8.83
C PRO A 91 7.32 -20.09 8.40
N ALA A 92 7.98 -21.10 7.84
CA ALA A 92 9.38 -21.00 7.40
C ALA A 92 9.50 -20.12 6.16
N GLU A 93 8.62 -20.32 5.18
CA GLU A 93 8.53 -19.46 4.00
C GLU A 93 8.15 -18.03 4.37
N ALA A 94 7.17 -17.84 5.26
CA ALA A 94 6.76 -16.52 5.73
C ALA A 94 7.91 -15.77 6.41
N ARG A 95 8.69 -16.49 7.24
CA ARG A 95 9.88 -15.93 7.89
C ARG A 95 10.94 -15.54 6.87
N ALA A 96 11.24 -16.40 5.89
CA ALA A 96 12.23 -16.12 4.86
C ALA A 96 11.84 -14.88 4.03
N ALA A 97 10.57 -14.76 3.64
CA ALA A 97 10.06 -13.61 2.92
C ALA A 97 10.20 -12.30 3.71
N MET A 98 9.84 -12.31 5.00
CA MET A 98 10.00 -11.13 5.87
C MET A 98 11.47 -10.78 6.11
N GLN A 99 12.36 -11.76 6.18
CA GLN A 99 13.80 -11.52 6.29
C GLN A 99 14.37 -10.86 5.03
N MET A 100 13.94 -11.28 3.84
CA MET A 100 14.32 -10.62 2.58
C MET A 100 13.84 -9.17 2.56
N VAL A 101 12.58 -8.91 2.92
CA VAL A 101 12.04 -7.54 3.01
C VAL A 101 12.89 -6.68 3.95
N ALA A 102 13.24 -7.21 5.13
CA ALA A 102 14.03 -6.48 6.10
C ALA A 102 15.47 -6.19 5.63
N ARG A 103 16.08 -7.12 4.89
CA ARG A 103 17.49 -7.01 4.44
C ARG A 103 17.65 -6.19 3.16
N GLU A 104 16.70 -6.30 2.24
CA GLU A 104 16.86 -5.78 0.88
C GLU A 104 15.91 -4.64 0.56
N VAL A 105 14.67 -4.67 1.06
CA VAL A 105 13.63 -3.71 0.67
C VAL A 105 13.63 -2.49 1.60
N LEU A 106 13.65 -2.70 2.92
CA LEU A 106 13.61 -1.59 3.88
C LEU A 106 14.77 -0.60 3.69
N PRO A 107 16.04 -1.04 3.51
CA PRO A 107 17.15 -0.09 3.31
C PRO A 107 17.07 0.70 2.00
N ALA A 108 16.36 0.16 0.99
CA ALA A 108 16.25 0.77 -0.34
C ALA A 108 15.05 1.72 -0.48
N THR A 109 14.18 1.80 0.53
CA THR A 109 12.91 2.56 0.50
C THR A 109 12.82 3.64 1.59
N GLY A 110 13.87 3.79 2.41
CA GLY A 110 13.99 4.77 3.50
C GLY A 110 14.81 6.00 3.14
#